data_AF-A0A127P8K9-F1
#
_entry.id   AF-A0A127P8K9-F1
#
_cell.length_a   1.000
_cell.length_b   1.000
_cell.length_c   1.000
_cell.angle_alpha   90.00
_cell.angle_beta   90.00
_cell.angle_gamma   90.00
#
_symmetry.space_group_name_H-M   'P 1'
#
loop_
_entity.id
_entity.type
_entity.pdbx_description
1 polymer ?
#
loop_
_entity_poly.entity_id
_entity_poly.type
_entity_poly.pdbx_seq_one_letter_code
_entity_poly.pdbx_strand_id
1 'polypeptide(L)'
;MQHQDTIQHLREALSALQNKSSTVATLCQAWRAQTALLSALPPRFAEVAENFLGRLEASNLFTEESCSFSQQDLLDNLHVWLDQAQLALSRTANT
;
A
#
# COMPACT_ATOMS: atom_id res chain seq x y z
N MET A 1 1.44 18.63 3.17
CA MET A 1 0.70 17.71 2.27
C MET A 1 -0.30 17.00 3.14
N GLN A 2 -1.60 17.18 2.89
CA GLN A 2 -2.63 16.57 3.73
C GLN A 2 -2.53 15.06 3.62
N HIS A 3 -2.72 14.31 4.71
CA HIS A 3 -2.68 12.84 4.66
C HIS A 3 -3.65 12.25 3.63
N GLN A 4 -4.75 12.96 3.34
CA GLN A 4 -5.71 12.66 2.27
C GLN A 4 -5.05 12.59 0.88
N ASP A 5 -4.16 13.53 0.58
CA ASP A 5 -3.44 13.65 -0.70
C ASP A 5 -2.47 12.47 -0.86
N THR A 6 -1.77 12.14 0.23
CA THR A 6 -0.87 10.99 0.32
C THR A 6 -1.62 9.67 0.09
N ILE A 7 -2.78 9.47 0.72
CA ILE A 7 -3.59 8.28 0.50
C ILE A 7 -4.03 8.19 -0.96
N GLN A 8 -4.49 9.29 -1.56
CA GLN A 8 -4.91 9.30 -2.95
C GLN A 8 -3.75 8.92 -3.89
N HIS A 9 -2.56 9.48 -3.66
CA HIS A 9 -1.36 9.14 -4.42
C HIS A 9 -1.01 7.65 -4.36
N LEU A 10 -1.14 7.02 -3.18
CA LEU A 10 -0.91 5.58 -3.03
C LEU A 10 -1.95 4.73 -3.76
N ARG A 11 -3.22 5.17 -3.80
CA ARG A 11 -4.29 4.50 -4.56
C ARG A 11 -4.02 4.55 -6.06
N GLU A 12 -3.53 5.68 -6.55
CA GLU A 12 -3.12 5.84 -7.95
C GLU A 12 -1.94 4.91 -8.28
N ALA A 13 -0.94 4.82 -7.40
CA ALA A 13 0.19 3.91 -7.58
C ALA A 13 -0.25 2.43 -7.62
N LEU A 14 -1.18 2.02 -6.75
CA LEU A 14 -1.78 0.67 -6.78
C LEU A 14 -2.53 0.41 -8.09
N SER A 15 -3.27 1.41 -8.57
CA SER A 15 -4.03 1.31 -9.82
C SER A 15 -3.11 1.25 -11.04
N ALA A 16 -2.00 2.00 -11.02
CA ALA A 16 -0.97 1.95 -12.07
C ALA A 16 -0.29 0.57 -12.12
N LEU A 17 -0.05 -0.06 -10.96
CA LEU A 17 0.47 -1.43 -10.91
C LEU A 17 -0.52 -2.46 -11.46
N GLN A 18 -1.82 -2.34 -11.11
CA GLN A 18 -2.88 -3.21 -11.65
C GLN A 18 -2.98 -3.11 -13.18
N ASN A 19 -2.85 -1.90 -13.72
CA ASN A 19 -2.85 -1.65 -15.17
C ASN A 19 -1.53 -2.03 -15.85
N LYS A 20 -0.56 -2.59 -15.12
CA LYS A 20 0.81 -2.89 -15.60
C LYS A 20 1.54 -1.65 -16.15
N SER A 21 1.11 -0.46 -15.74
CA SER A 21 1.74 0.84 -16.07
C SER A 21 2.87 1.22 -15.11
N SER A 22 2.97 0.51 -13.98
CA SER A 22 4.00 0.69 -12.94
C SER A 22 4.55 -0.66 -12.47
N THR A 23 5.65 -0.61 -11.71
CA THR A 23 6.27 -1.81 -11.12
C THR A 23 6.04 -1.90 -9.61
N VAL A 24 6.15 -3.12 -9.07
CA VAL A 24 6.07 -3.35 -7.62
C VAL A 24 7.12 -2.54 -6.86
N ALA A 25 8.34 -2.44 -7.39
CA ALA A 25 9.41 -1.65 -6.79
C ALA A 25 9.04 -0.16 -6.69
N THR A 26 8.44 0.41 -7.74
CA THR A 26 7.96 1.80 -7.74
C THR A 26 6.89 2.04 -6.69
N LEU A 27 5.92 1.12 -6.56
CA LEU A 27 4.88 1.20 -5.52
C LEU A 27 5.50 1.13 -4.12
N CYS A 28 6.39 0.17 -3.89
CA CYS A 28 7.03 -0.04 -2.59
C CYS A 28 7.86 1.19 -2.17
N GLN A 29 8.60 1.77 -3.11
CA GLN A 29 9.33 3.02 -2.89
C GLN A 29 8.39 4.20 -2.60
N ALA A 30 7.31 4.36 -3.38
CA ALA A 30 6.32 5.40 -3.14
C ALA A 30 5.69 5.27 -1.74
N TRP A 31 5.42 4.06 -1.29
CA TRP A 31 4.86 3.79 0.04
C TRP A 31 5.84 4.14 1.16
N ARG A 32 7.08 3.65 1.07
CA ARG A 32 8.15 3.92 2.07
C ARG A 32 8.54 5.40 2.13
N ALA A 33 8.32 6.16 1.06
CA ALA A 33 8.50 7.62 1.07
C ALA A 33 7.51 8.34 2.00
N GLN A 34 6.32 7.75 2.25
CA GLN A 34 5.26 8.37 3.05
C GLN A 34 5.46 8.17 4.56
N THR A 35 6.64 8.52 5.05
CA THR A 35 6.99 8.46 6.47
C THR A 35 6.05 9.28 7.36
N ALA A 36 5.60 10.44 6.89
CA ALA A 36 4.65 11.28 7.63
C ALA A 36 3.29 10.58 7.85
N LEU A 37 2.77 9.90 6.83
CA LEU A 37 1.53 9.11 6.94
C LEU A 37 1.70 7.96 7.93
N LEU A 38 2.79 7.19 7.79
CA LEU A 38 3.07 6.04 8.65
C LEU A 38 3.28 6.47 10.11
N SER A 39 3.89 7.63 10.33
CA SER A 39 4.10 8.18 11.68
C SER A 39 2.82 8.72 12.33
N ALA A 40 1.81 9.08 11.54
CA ALA A 40 0.50 9.52 12.03
C ALA A 40 -0.43 8.34 12.36
N LEU A 41 -0.11 7.15 11.86
CA LEU A 41 -0.85 5.91 12.11
C LEU A 41 -0.24 5.14 13.30
N PRO A 42 -1.01 4.23 13.94
CA PRO A 42 -0.47 3.30 14.93
C PRO A 42 0.66 2.43 14.33
N PRO A 43 1.71 2.07 15.09
CA PRO A 43 2.88 1.35 14.57
C PRO A 43 2.54 0.02 13.88
N ARG A 44 1.47 -0.64 14.32
CA ARG A 44 0.95 -1.87 13.70
C ARG A 44 0.58 -1.71 12.22
N PHE A 45 0.15 -0.51 11.80
CA PHE A 45 -0.18 -0.26 10.40
C PHE A 45 1.06 -0.33 9.51
N ALA A 46 2.19 0.21 9.97
CA ALA A 46 3.46 0.16 9.24
C ALA A 46 3.96 -1.28 9.11
N GLU A 47 3.87 -2.09 10.17
CA GLU A 47 4.24 -3.51 10.13
C GLU A 47 3.39 -4.29 9.13
N VAL A 48 2.08 -4.08 9.13
CA VAL A 48 1.15 -4.74 8.20
C VAL A 48 1.42 -4.30 6.76
N ALA A 49 1.65 -3.02 6.52
CA ALA A 49 1.98 -2.51 5.20
C ALA A 49 3.27 -3.13 4.65
N GLU A 50 4.33 -3.17 5.46
CA GLU A 50 5.60 -3.80 5.09
C GLU A 50 5.44 -5.29 4.80
N ASN A 51 4.58 -6.01 5.53
CA ASN A 51 4.29 -7.41 5.23
C ASN A 51 3.65 -7.60 3.84
N PHE A 52 2.66 -6.77 3.50
CA PHE A 52 2.03 -6.82 2.18
C PHE A 52 3.00 -6.45 1.06
N LEU A 53 3.81 -5.41 1.25
CA LEU A 53 4.83 -4.98 0.30
C LEU A 53 5.87 -6.10 0.07
N GLY A 54 6.38 -6.72 1.13
CA GLY A 54 7.34 -7.83 1.01
C GLY A 54 6.78 -9.04 0.28
N ARG A 55 5.51 -9.39 0.52
CA ARG A 55 4.81 -10.46 -0.22
C ARG A 55 4.64 -10.09 -1.69
N LEU A 56 4.31 -8.83 -2.00
CA LEU A 56 4.16 -8.34 -3.36
C LEU A 56 5.49 -8.34 -4.13
N GLU A 57 6.59 -7.94 -3.48
CA GLU A 57 7.95 -8.01 -4.04
C GLU A 57 8.36 -9.46 -4.33
N ALA A 58 8.08 -10.39 -3.40
CA ALA A 58 8.31 -11.81 -3.61
C ALA A 58 7.45 -12.36 -4.78
N SER A 59 6.17 -12.00 -4.84
CA SER A 59 5.28 -12.40 -5.95
C SER A 59 5.75 -11.89 -7.31
N ASN A 60 6.49 -10.76 -7.35
CA ASN A 60 7.10 -10.26 -8.57
C ASN A 60 8.35 -11.05 -8.99
N LEU A 61 9.12 -11.60 -8.03
CA LEU A 61 10.34 -12.37 -8.29
C LEU A 61 10.05 -13.82 -8.73
N PHE A 62 8.93 -14.40 -8.31
CA PHE A 62 8.53 -15.77 -8.65
C PHE A 62 7.41 -15.76 -9.70
N THR A 63 7.78 -15.87 -10.98
CA THR A 63 6.87 -15.70 -12.14
C THR A 63 6.57 -17.02 -12.88
N GLU A 64 6.26 -18.10 -12.17
CA GLU A 64 5.84 -19.38 -12.77
C GLU A 64 4.32 -19.57 -12.55
N GLU A 65 3.52 -18.87 -13.37
CA GLU A 65 2.08 -19.08 -13.65
C GLU A 65 1.06 -18.98 -12.49
N SER A 66 1.44 -19.10 -11.23
CA SER A 66 0.53 -19.13 -10.07
C SER A 66 0.33 -17.77 -9.38
N CYS A 67 1.10 -16.74 -9.74
CA CYS A 67 1.11 -15.45 -9.04
C CYS A 67 0.00 -14.46 -9.45
N SER A 68 -0.67 -14.67 -10.58
CA SER A 68 -1.65 -13.69 -11.09
C SER A 68 -2.86 -13.54 -10.15
N PHE A 69 -3.24 -14.62 -9.46
CA PHE A 69 -4.32 -14.60 -8.47
C PHE A 69 -3.85 -14.02 -7.13
N SER A 70 -2.69 -14.46 -6.62
CA SER A 70 -2.15 -13.96 -5.36
C SER A 70 -1.73 -12.49 -5.42
N GLN A 71 -1.26 -12.00 -6.57
CA GLN A 71 -0.92 -10.59 -6.74
C GLN A 71 -2.16 -9.69 -6.69
N GLN A 72 -3.25 -10.08 -7.37
CA GLN A 72 -4.50 -9.32 -7.33
C GLN A 72 -5.09 -9.27 -5.91
N ASP A 73 -5.08 -10.39 -5.19
CA ASP A 73 -5.51 -10.45 -3.79
C ASP A 73 -4.66 -9.52 -2.89
N LEU A 74 -3.34 -9.51 -3.07
CA LEU A 74 -2.46 -8.59 -2.33
C LEU A 74 -2.77 -7.12 -2.62
N LEU A 75 -3.10 -6.77 -3.87
CA LEU A 75 -3.46 -5.42 -4.25
C LEU A 75 -4.80 -5.01 -3.64
N ASP A 76 -5.80 -5.90 -3.63
CA ASP A 76 -7.09 -5.66 -2.97
C ASP A 76 -6.92 -5.44 -1.46
N ASN A 77 -6.13 -6.29 -0.79
CA ASN A 77 -5.79 -6.12 0.62
C ASN A 77 -5.10 -4.78 0.91
N LEU A 78 -4.23 -4.29 0.01
CA LEU A 78 -3.61 -2.96 0.12
C LEU A 78 -4.61 -1.82 -0.05
N HIS A 79 -5.63 -1.96 -0.91
CA HIS A 79 -6.73 -0.99 -1.00
C HIS A 79 -7.53 -0.94 0.30
N VAL A 80 -7.85 -2.11 0.88
CA VAL A 80 -8.52 -2.18 2.18
C VAL A 80 -7.66 -1.56 3.29
N TRP A 81 -6.35 -1.80 3.28
CA TRP A 81 -5.44 -1.16 4.24
C TRP A 81 -5.50 0.37 4.15
N LEU A 82 -5.54 0.94 2.94
CA LEU A 82 -5.62 2.40 2.74
C LEU A 82 -6.93 2.98 3.27
N ASP A 83 -8.05 2.27 3.10
CA ASP A 83 -9.34 2.67 3.67
C ASP A 83 -9.28 2.67 5.21
N GLN A 84 -8.72 1.61 5.80
CA GLN A 84 -8.54 1.53 7.25
C GLN A 84 -7.59 2.61 7.79
N ALA A 85 -6.52 2.91 7.07
CA ALA A 85 -5.58 3.98 7.40
C ALA A 85 -6.29 5.35 7.39
N GLN A 86 -7.11 5.62 6.36
CA GLN A 86 -7.91 6.85 6.29
C GLN A 86 -8.85 6.97 7.49
N LEU A 87 -9.57 5.91 7.84
CA LEU A 87 -10.47 5.88 9.00
C LEU A 87 -9.72 6.05 10.33
N ALA A 88 -8.53 5.46 10.45
CA ALA A 88 -7.67 5.62 11.62
C ALA A 88 -7.20 7.07 11.78
N LEU A 89 -6.78 7.73 10.69
CA LEU A 89 -6.34 9.13 10.72
C LEU A 89 -7.47 10.07 11.10
N SER A 90 -8.67 9.85 10.57
CA SER A 90 -9.86 10.61 10.97
C SER A 90 -10.18 10.47 12.46
N ARG A 91 -9.94 9.29 13.04
CA ARG A 91 -10.10 9.05 14.48
C ARG A 91 -9.03 9.75 15.30
N THR A 92 -7.76 9.64 14.91
CA THR A 92 -6.64 10.29 15.61
C THR A 92 -6.72 11.81 15.52
N ALA A 93 -7.25 12.38 14.44
CA ALA A 93 -7.46 13.82 14.30
C ALA A 93 -8.59 14.37 15.20
N ASN A 94 -9.45 13.51 15.74
CA ASN A 94 -10.59 13.88 16.57
C ASN A 94 -10.36 13.58 18.07
N THR A 95 -9.11 13.27 18.46
CA THR A 95 -8.66 13.07 19.84
C THR A 95 -7.59 14.08 20.19
#